data_AF-A0A954MA67-F1
#
_entry.id   AF-A0A954MA67-F1
#
_cell.length_a   1.000
_cell.length_b   1.000
_cell.length_c   1.000
_cell.angle_alpha   90.00
_cell.angle_beta   90.00
_cell.angle_gamma   90.00
#
_symmetry.space_group_name_H-M   'P 1'
#
loop_
_entity.id
_entity.type
_entity.pdbx_description
1 polymer ?
#
loop_
_entity_poly.entity_id
_entity_poly.type
_entity_poly.pdbx_seq_one_letter_code
_entity_poly.pdbx_strand_id
1 'polypeptide(L)'
;MNNRRLLIAAMAEQCKAHLGSSASSASGLPQPLHSKHLFWMCEQIVEHSDEWPVTKLHRWLGFVQCGILANRILDFEGIKAMFEESKNTYGTEEIDNDLADHLDPQNSFEIDVGGQG
;
A
#
# COMPACT_ATOMS: atom_id res chain seq x y z
N MET A 1 -9.98 -3.90 17.56
CA MET A 1 -8.83 -3.63 16.67
C MET A 1 -9.31 -3.78 15.24
N ASN A 2 -8.95 -2.84 14.36
CA ASN A 2 -9.38 -2.89 12.96
C ASN A 2 -8.38 -3.74 12.16
N ASN A 3 -8.75 -4.99 11.87
CA ASN A 3 -7.88 -5.96 11.18
C ASN A 3 -7.37 -5.45 9.82
N ARG A 4 -8.12 -4.58 9.14
CA ARG A 4 -7.70 -3.98 7.85
C ARG A 4 -6.50 -3.05 8.03
N ARG A 5 -6.47 -2.25 9.11
CA ARG A 5 -5.34 -1.36 9.43
C ARG A 5 -4.08 -2.16 9.72
N LEU A 6 -4.22 -3.22 10.54
CA LEU A 6 -3.12 -4.11 10.89
C LEU A 6 -2.55 -4.82 9.65
N LEU A 7 -3.41 -5.29 8.75
CA LEU A 7 -2.98 -5.89 7.48
C LEU A 7 -2.20 -4.88 6.61
N ILE A 8 -2.71 -3.66 6.44
CA ILE A 8 -2.03 -2.63 5.64
C ILE A 8 -0.68 -2.25 6.25
N ALA A 9 -0.61 -2.08 7.57
CA ALA A 9 0.64 -1.80 8.27
C ALA A 9 1.66 -2.95 8.11
N ALA A 10 1.22 -4.20 8.23
CA ALA A 10 2.08 -5.37 8.02
C ALA A 10 2.62 -5.45 6.59
N MET A 11 1.77 -5.20 5.59
CA MET A 11 2.21 -5.13 4.19
C MET A 11 3.22 -4.00 3.95
N ALA A 12 3.02 -2.83 4.58
CA ALA A 12 3.96 -1.71 4.49
C ALA A 12 5.31 -2.03 5.14
N GLU A 13 5.33 -2.75 6.27
CA GLU A 13 6.57 -3.26 6.89
C GLU A 13 7.35 -4.19 5.95
N GLN A 14 6.66 -5.11 5.28
CA GLN A 14 7.31 -5.99 4.29
C GLN A 14 7.89 -5.17 3.12
N CYS A 15 7.13 -4.24 2.55
CA CYS A 15 7.63 -3.33 1.52
C CYS A 15 8.88 -2.57 1.97
N LYS A 16 8.88 -2.05 3.21
CA LYS A 16 10.00 -1.32 3.80
C LYS A 16 11.27 -2.17 3.86
N ALA A 17 11.16 -3.44 4.25
CA ALA A 17 12.30 -4.37 4.30
C ALA A 17 12.95 -4.58 2.92
N HIS A 18 12.15 -4.70 1.87
CA HIS A 18 12.65 -4.84 0.49
C HIS A 18 13.23 -3.53 -0.06
N LEU A 19 12.68 -2.38 0.32
CA LEU A 19 13.17 -1.07 -0.12
C LEU A 19 14.49 -0.69 0.56
N GLY A 20 14.68 -1.05 1.83
CA GLY A 20 15.90 -0.77 2.61
C GLY A 20 17.14 -1.52 2.09
N SER A 21 16.97 -2.67 1.45
CA SER A 21 18.08 -3.45 0.86
C SER A 21 18.51 -2.97 -0.53
N SER A 22 17.71 -2.11 -1.19
CA SER A 22 17.91 -1.67 -2.59
C SER A 22 18.45 -0.24 -2.71
N ALA A 23 19.06 0.30 -1.65
CA ALA A 23 19.31 1.74 -1.47
C ALA A 23 20.34 2.41 -2.41
N SER A 24 20.78 1.79 -3.50
CA SER A 24 21.81 2.37 -4.36
C SER A 24 21.63 2.04 -5.84
N SER A 25 20.75 2.78 -6.50
CA SER A 25 20.99 3.14 -7.91
C SER A 25 20.16 4.37 -8.27
N ALA A 26 20.75 5.27 -9.05
CA ALA A 26 20.03 6.38 -9.66
C ALA A 26 19.00 5.80 -10.62
N SER A 27 17.77 5.61 -10.15
CA SER A 27 16.69 5.17 -11.02
C SER A 27 16.43 6.27 -12.05
N GLY A 28 16.28 5.91 -13.33
CA GLY A 28 15.77 6.84 -14.35
C GLY A 28 14.30 7.22 -14.14
N LEU A 29 13.72 6.87 -12.99
CA LEU A 29 12.34 7.12 -12.63
C LEU A 29 12.19 8.51 -12.00
N PRO A 30 10.98 9.09 -12.04
CA PRO A 30 10.64 10.27 -11.27
C PRO A 30 10.92 10.10 -9.77
N GLN A 31 11.28 11.20 -9.10
CA GLN A 31 11.62 11.22 -7.67
C GLN A 31 10.59 10.52 -6.75
N PRO A 32 9.27 10.63 -6.96
CA PRO A 32 8.29 9.91 -6.13
C PRO A 32 8.39 8.38 -6.22
N LEU A 33 8.98 7.85 -7.28
CA LEU A 33 9.21 6.42 -7.42
C LEU A 33 10.58 5.99 -6.90
N HIS A 34 11.43 6.89 -6.43
CA HIS A 34 12.74 6.47 -5.90
C HIS A 34 12.56 5.64 -4.63
N SER A 35 13.37 4.58 -4.47
CA SER A 35 13.29 3.68 -3.31
C SER A 35 13.29 4.41 -1.98
N LYS A 36 14.03 5.53 -1.85
CA LYS A 36 14.05 6.38 -0.65
C LYS A 36 12.68 7.01 -0.35
N HIS A 37 11.96 7.50 -1.37
CA HIS A 37 10.64 8.08 -1.18
C HIS A 37 9.61 7.01 -0.83
N LEU A 38 9.67 5.87 -1.55
CA LEU A 38 8.80 4.73 -1.27
C LEU A 38 9.01 4.18 0.15
N PHE A 39 10.26 4.12 0.61
CA PHE A 39 10.60 3.72 1.96
C PHE A 39 9.99 4.66 2.99
N TRP A 40 10.13 5.97 2.79
CA TRP A 40 9.48 6.98 3.63
C TRP A 40 7.96 6.81 3.63
N MET A 41 7.33 6.56 2.48
CA MET A 41 5.88 6.30 2.44
C MET A 41 5.49 5.07 3.29
N CYS A 42 6.28 3.99 3.28
CA CYS A 42 6.05 2.85 4.16
C CYS A 42 6.14 3.23 5.64
N GLU A 43 7.14 4.02 6.04
CA GLU A 43 7.26 4.51 7.42
C GLU A 43 6.02 5.30 7.84
N GLN A 44 5.54 6.19 6.98
CA GLN A 44 4.34 6.98 7.25
C GLN A 44 3.06 6.13 7.36
N ILE A 45 2.93 5.08 6.54
CA ILE A 45 1.80 4.13 6.65
C ILE A 45 1.83 3.43 8.00
N VAL A 46 3.00 2.95 8.44
CA VAL A 46 3.15 2.23 9.72
C VAL A 46 2.88 3.16 10.89
N GLU A 47 3.52 4.33 10.92
CA GLU A 47 3.44 5.32 12.00
C GLU A 47 2.00 5.82 12.20
N HIS A 48 1.26 6.08 11.12
CA HIS A 48 -0.09 6.64 11.18
C HIS A 48 -1.19 5.62 10.91
N SER A 49 -0.89 4.33 11.02
CA SER A 49 -1.84 3.24 10.72
C SER A 49 -3.11 3.27 11.58
N ASP A 50 -3.04 3.82 12.80
CA ASP A 50 -4.20 3.97 13.70
C ASP A 50 -4.98 5.28 13.49
N GLU A 51 -4.35 6.30 12.90
CA GLU A 51 -4.91 7.66 12.79
C GLU A 51 -5.55 7.93 11.42
N TRP A 52 -4.91 7.50 10.34
CA TRP A 52 -5.33 7.85 8.98
C TRP A 52 -6.51 7.02 8.48
N PRO A 53 -7.34 7.52 7.55
CA PRO A 53 -8.38 6.70 6.93
C PRO A 53 -7.80 5.47 6.23
N VAL A 54 -8.49 4.32 6.34
CA VAL A 54 -8.07 3.05 5.70
C VAL A 54 -7.91 3.21 4.19
N THR A 55 -8.79 3.97 3.55
CA THR A 55 -8.75 4.29 2.11
C THR A 55 -7.45 5.00 1.72
N LYS A 56 -6.96 5.94 2.52
CA LYS A 56 -5.68 6.63 2.31
C LYS A 56 -4.52 5.65 2.44
N LEU A 57 -4.51 4.85 3.51
CA LEU A 57 -3.46 3.85 3.76
C LEU A 57 -3.37 2.84 2.61
N HIS A 58 -4.53 2.34 2.15
CA HIS A 58 -4.62 1.42 1.02
C HIS A 58 -4.11 2.05 -0.29
N ARG A 59 -4.51 3.30 -0.59
CA ARG A 59 -4.04 4.01 -1.79
C ARG A 59 -2.53 4.23 -1.80
N TRP A 60 -1.97 4.57 -0.65
CA TRP A 60 -0.53 4.75 -0.50
C TRP A 60 0.23 3.43 -0.65
N LEU A 61 -0.28 2.35 -0.06
CA LEU A 61 0.28 1.03 -0.23
C LEU A 61 0.26 0.59 -1.72
N GLY A 62 -0.84 0.84 -2.42
CA GLY A 62 -0.95 0.59 -3.87
C GLY A 62 0.08 1.37 -4.69
N PHE A 63 0.33 2.63 -4.34
CA PHE A 63 1.39 3.42 -4.97
C PHE A 63 2.78 2.81 -4.71
N VAL A 64 3.05 2.38 -3.48
CA VAL A 64 4.32 1.71 -3.12
C VAL A 64 4.52 0.43 -3.91
N GLN A 65 3.49 -0.41 -4.08
CA GLN A 65 3.56 -1.63 -4.89
C GLN A 65 3.99 -1.32 -6.34
N CYS A 66 3.36 -0.33 -6.97
CA CYS A 66 3.72 0.12 -8.31
C CYS A 66 5.16 0.63 -8.35
N GLY A 67 5.60 1.35 -7.32
CA GLY A 67 6.98 1.79 -7.17
C GLY A 67 7.97 0.62 -7.09
N ILE A 68 7.68 -0.41 -6.32
CA ILE A 68 8.52 -1.62 -6.22
C ILE A 68 8.66 -2.30 -7.58
N LEU A 69 7.56 -2.44 -8.34
CA LEU A 69 7.59 -2.99 -9.72
C LEU A 69 8.42 -2.12 -10.66
N ALA A 70 8.20 -0.81 -10.62
CA ALA A 70 8.88 0.14 -11.50
C ALA A 70 10.41 0.14 -11.26
N ASN A 71 10.84 0.02 -10.00
CA ASN A 71 12.26 -0.12 -9.65
C ASN A 71 12.81 -1.52 -9.90
N ARG A 72 11.97 -2.49 -10.29
CA ARG A 72 12.34 -3.90 -10.46
C ARG A 72 12.95 -4.52 -9.19
N ILE A 73 12.51 -4.05 -8.02
CA ILE A 73 12.93 -4.59 -6.73
C ILE A 73 12.33 -5.97 -6.53
N LEU A 74 11.05 -6.10 -6.88
CA LEU A 74 10.34 -7.36 -7.03
C LEU A 74 9.60 -7.35 -8.37
N ASP A 75 9.40 -8.53 -8.93
CA ASP A 75 8.46 -8.71 -10.03
C ASP A 75 7.02 -8.88 -9.51
N PHE A 76 6.08 -9.07 -10.43
CA PHE A 76 4.67 -9.19 -10.09
C PHE A 76 4.38 -10.38 -9.17
N GLU A 77 4.98 -11.53 -9.44
CA GLU A 77 4.81 -12.73 -8.62
C GLU A 77 5.43 -12.55 -7.23
N GLY A 78 6.59 -11.89 -7.13
CA GLY A 78 7.22 -11.57 -5.86
C GLY A 78 6.36 -10.66 -4.97
N ILE A 79 5.76 -9.61 -5.55
CA ILE A 79 4.84 -8.74 -4.79
C ILE A 79 3.58 -9.49 -4.36
N LYS A 80 3.03 -10.31 -5.26
CA LYS A 80 1.84 -11.12 -4.96
C LYS A 80 2.10 -12.07 -3.80
N ALA A 81 3.20 -12.83 -3.84
CA ALA A 81 3.57 -13.77 -2.79
C ALA A 81 3.77 -13.08 -1.43
N MET A 82 4.47 -11.93 -1.43
CA MET A 82 4.64 -11.10 -0.22
C MET A 82 3.29 -10.72 0.40
N PHE A 83 2.33 -10.25 -0.41
CA PHE A 83 1.04 -9.79 0.12
C PHE A 83 0.11 -10.94 0.50
N GLU A 84 0.21 -12.09 -0.16
CA GLU A 84 -0.49 -13.32 0.25
C GLU A 84 -0.05 -13.79 1.64
N GLU A 85 1.24 -13.72 1.97
CA GLU A 85 1.74 -14.03 3.32
C GLU A 85 1.11 -13.12 4.38
N SER A 86 1.06 -11.81 4.11
CA SER A 86 0.40 -10.85 4.99
C SER A 86 -1.11 -11.13 5.14
N LYS A 87 -1.79 -11.46 4.02
CA LYS A 87 -3.22 -11.81 4.03
C LYS A 87 -3.50 -13.10 4.78
N ASN A 88 -2.65 -14.12 4.68
CA ASN A 88 -2.82 -15.36 5.43
C ASN A 88 -2.63 -15.14 6.94
N THR A 89 -1.84 -14.13 7.32
CA THR A 89 -1.54 -13.81 8.72
C THR A 89 -2.62 -12.93 9.36
N TYR A 90 -3.18 -11.97 8.61
CA TYR A 90 -4.05 -10.91 9.15
C TYR A 90 -5.43 -10.80 8.47
N GLY A 91 -5.61 -11.47 7.33
CA GLY A 91 -6.87 -11.52 6.58
C GLY A 91 -7.86 -12.46 7.25
N THR A 92 -8.75 -11.87 8.05
CA THR A 92 -9.97 -12.55 8.47
C THR A 92 -10.99 -12.46 7.32
N GLU A 93 -11.76 -13.52 7.07
CA GLU A 93 -12.69 -13.75 5.94
C GLU A 93 -13.89 -12.77 5.84
N GLU A 94 -13.74 -11.50 6.21
CA GLU A 94 -14.73 -10.50 5.83
C GLU A 94 -14.43 -10.03 4.40
N ILE A 95 -15.22 -10.56 3.47
CA ILE A 95 -15.30 -10.10 2.08
C ILE A 95 -15.27 -8.56 2.07
N ASP A 96 -14.38 -8.05 1.23
CA ASP A 96 -14.04 -6.65 1.07
C ASP A 96 -15.22 -5.88 0.48
N ASN A 97 -16.21 -5.55 1.33
CA ASN A 97 -17.37 -4.77 0.91
C ASN A 97 -16.95 -3.39 0.38
N ASP A 98 -15.89 -2.79 0.92
CA ASP A 98 -15.39 -1.50 0.42
C ASP A 98 -14.83 -1.64 -1.00
N LEU A 99 -14.11 -2.71 -1.33
CA LEU A 99 -13.61 -2.97 -2.69
C LEU A 99 -14.73 -3.39 -3.65
N ALA A 100 -15.72 -4.13 -3.18
CA ALA A 100 -16.92 -4.44 -3.96
C ALA A 100 -17.68 -3.15 -4.31
N ASP A 101 -17.76 -2.21 -3.37
CA ASP A 101 -18.39 -0.91 -3.55
C ASP A 101 -17.66 -0.03 -4.59
N HIS A 102 -16.33 -0.17 -4.74
CA HIS A 102 -15.56 0.51 -5.78
C HIS A 102 -15.77 -0.06 -7.19
N LEU A 103 -16.25 -1.30 -7.29
CA LEU A 103 -16.53 -1.99 -8.55
C LEU A 103 -18.01 -1.99 -8.93
N ASP A 104 -18.89 -1.52 -8.05
CA ASP A 104 -20.33 -1.42 -8.29
C ASP A 104 -20.71 -0.05 -8.89
N PRO A 105 -21.09 0.03 -10.18
CA PRO A 105 -21.51 1.27 -10.82
C PRO A 105 -22.86 1.81 -10.33
N GLN A 106 -23.58 1.09 -9.46
CA GLN A 106 -24.81 1.55 -8.80
C GLN A 106 -24.57 2.12 -7.40
N ASN A 107 -23.36 1.96 -6.85
CA ASN A 107 -23.03 2.54 -5.55
C ASN A 107 -22.83 4.06 -5.71
N SER A 108 -23.44 4.85 -4.83
CA SER A 108 -23.40 6.32 -4.86
C SER A 108 -22.05 6.89 -4.38
N PHE A 109 -20.95 6.22 -4.72
CA PHE A 109 -19.62 6.59 -4.30
C PHE A 109 -19.27 7.97 -4.90
N GLU A 110 -19.46 9.02 -4.10
CA GLU A 110 -18.88 10.32 -4.37
C GLU A 110 -17.38 10.21 -4.08
N ILE A 111 -16.56 10.49 -5.09
CA ILE A 111 -15.13 10.73 -4.87
C ILE A 111 -15.07 11.95 -3.94
N ASP A 112 -14.85 11.73 -2.65
CA ASP A 112 -14.43 12.78 -1.74
C ASP A 112 -13.02 13.21 -2.16
N VAL A 113 -12.97 14.14 -3.11
CA VAL A 113 -11.79 14.92 -3.43
C VAL A 113 -11.60 15.84 -2.23
N GLY A 114 -11.06 15.30 -1.13
CA GLY A 114 -10.76 16.04 0.08
C GLY A 114 -9.93 17.27 -0.25
N GLY A 115 -10.60 18.42 -0.31
CA GLY A 115 -10.06 19.63 -0.91
C GLY A 115 -11.14 20.65 -1.24
N GLN A 116 -11.94 21.06 -0.27
CA GLN A 116 -12.56 22.38 -0.28
C GLN A 116 -12.14 23.14 0.97
N GLY A 117 -11.17 24.03 0.79
CA GLY A 117 -11.03 25.25 1.55
C GLY A 117 -11.59 26.40 0.72
#